data_AF-A0A3B8YZS6-F1
#
_entry.id   AF-A0A3B8YZS6-F1
#
_cell.length_a   1.000
_cell.length_b   1.000
_cell.length_c   1.000
_cell.angle_alpha   90.00
_cell.angle_beta   90.00
_cell.angle_gamma   90.00
#
_symmetry.space_group_name_H-M   'P 1'
#
loop_
_entity.id
_entity.type
_entity.pdbx_description
1 polymer ?
#
loop_
_entity_poly.entity_id
_entity_poly.type
_entity_poly.pdbx_seq_one_letter_code
_entity_poly.pdbx_strand_id
1 'polypeptide(L)'
;SIAVRTLFFFLAICSVPLVLLSASRSGFLGLALVGFMLLKGPQVPRRWKIGSGFFGIAIFVLAFNFALTENHRERLLNLNPFAPAASTDGSASAEGSRSTQVRTTTLAEATTIISEYPITGVGLANFRWVNAIMHGSYKPPHNSYIWSLAEGGIIAGLLYLSLFAALYTRIQKLRPKYKNHETLPYLPEFLNLYLILLLFFSIFADVWLEVHVYFLVAIAVVLSRWAEDEELRGRGLPGQNAGTAGARRAAARALYRPQGA
;
A
#
# COMPACT_ATOMS: atom_id res chain seq x y z
N SER A 1 17.56 -10.86 -19.06
CA SER A 1 17.47 -12.22 -19.65
C SER A 1 16.02 -12.69 -19.64
N ILE A 2 15.59 -13.44 -20.67
CA ILE A 2 14.26 -14.08 -20.73
C ILE A 2 14.05 -14.99 -19.51
N ALA A 3 15.07 -15.74 -19.11
CA ALA A 3 15.01 -16.64 -17.96
C ALA A 3 14.60 -15.94 -16.67
N VAL A 4 15.14 -14.75 -16.40
CA VAL A 4 14.80 -13.96 -15.21
C VAL A 4 13.34 -13.52 -15.22
N ARG A 5 12.81 -13.10 -16.38
CA ARG A 5 11.41 -12.70 -16.53
C ARG A 5 10.47 -13.90 -16.31
N THR A 6 10.80 -15.05 -16.89
CA THR A 6 10.03 -16.28 -16.71
C THR A 6 10.04 -16.73 -15.25
N LEU A 7 11.17 -16.64 -14.57
CA LEU A 7 11.28 -16.96 -13.14
C LEU A 7 10.38 -16.05 -12.29
N PHE A 8 10.46 -14.73 -12.46
CA PHE A 8 9.61 -13.79 -11.71
C PHE A 8 8.12 -14.00 -12.00
N PHE A 9 7.77 -14.29 -13.25
CA PHE A 9 6.40 -14.61 -13.62
C PHE A 9 5.91 -15.89 -12.95
N PHE A 10 6.73 -16.94 -12.93
CA PHE A 10 6.43 -18.18 -12.23
C PHE A 10 6.25 -17.95 -10.72
N LEU A 11 7.17 -17.21 -10.08
CA LEU A 11 7.07 -16.85 -8.66
C LEU A 11 5.79 -16.05 -8.36
N ALA A 12 5.41 -15.12 -9.23
CA ALA A 12 4.17 -14.37 -9.09
C ALA A 12 2.95 -15.30 -9.16
N ILE A 13 2.91 -16.23 -10.11
CA ILE A 13 1.82 -17.22 -10.21
C ILE A 13 1.79 -18.11 -8.96
N CYS A 14 2.93 -18.61 -8.50
CA CYS A 14 3.04 -19.45 -7.31
C CYS A 14 2.62 -18.74 -6.01
N SER A 15 2.74 -17.42 -5.96
CA SER A 15 2.27 -16.62 -4.82
C SER A 15 0.74 -16.60 -4.69
N VAL A 16 0.00 -16.75 -5.79
CA VAL A 16 -1.47 -16.69 -5.78
C VAL A 16 -2.07 -17.83 -4.93
N PRO A 17 -1.71 -19.11 -5.14
CA PRO A 17 -2.13 -20.19 -4.25
C PRO A 17 -1.76 -19.94 -2.78
N LEU A 18 -0.57 -19.42 -2.48
CA LEU A 18 -0.16 -19.14 -1.11
C LEU A 18 -1.07 -18.12 -0.43
N VAL A 19 -1.45 -17.06 -1.14
CA VAL A 19 -2.42 -16.07 -0.63
C VAL A 19 -3.80 -16.70 -0.44
N LEU A 20 -4.26 -17.54 -1.37
CA LEU A 20 -5.55 -18.22 -1.25
C LEU A 20 -5.56 -19.20 -0.05
N LEU A 21 -4.47 -19.94 0.16
CA LEU A 21 -4.29 -20.85 1.28
C LEU A 21 -4.21 -20.13 2.63
N SER A 22 -3.74 -18.87 2.65
CA SER A 22 -3.74 -18.07 3.89
C SER A 22 -5.15 -17.74 4.39
N ALA A 23 -6.17 -17.88 3.53
CA ALA A 23 -7.55 -17.43 3.79
C ALA A 23 -7.65 -15.99 4.31
N SER A 24 -6.65 -15.15 3.98
CA SER A 24 -6.61 -13.76 4.41
C SER A 24 -7.50 -12.90 3.50
N ARG A 25 -8.56 -12.33 4.08
CA ARG A 25 -9.50 -11.43 3.39
C ARG A 25 -8.78 -10.23 2.77
N SER A 26 -7.86 -9.61 3.51
CA SER A 26 -7.06 -8.49 3.00
C SER A 26 -6.11 -8.94 1.90
N GLY A 27 -5.53 -10.14 1.99
CA GLY A 27 -4.72 -10.72 0.93
C GLY A 27 -5.48 -10.90 -0.38
N PHE A 28 -6.72 -11.40 -0.31
CA PHE A 28 -7.60 -11.54 -1.48
C PHE A 28 -7.96 -10.19 -2.11
N LEU A 29 -8.39 -9.22 -1.30
CA LEU A 29 -8.69 -7.88 -1.79
C LEU A 29 -7.44 -7.18 -2.38
N GLY A 30 -6.28 -7.42 -1.79
CA GLY A 30 -4.99 -6.95 -2.31
C GLY A 30 -4.68 -7.55 -3.68
N LEU A 31 -4.86 -8.86 -3.88
CA LEU A 31 -4.71 -9.50 -5.20
C LEU A 31 -5.71 -8.93 -6.22
N ALA A 32 -6.97 -8.72 -5.83
CA ALA A 32 -7.97 -8.10 -6.70
C ALA A 32 -7.56 -6.68 -7.10
N LEU A 33 -7.02 -5.89 -6.16
CA LEU A 33 -6.52 -4.54 -6.42
C LEU A 33 -5.30 -4.55 -7.34
N VAL A 34 -4.32 -5.46 -7.12
CA VAL A 34 -3.17 -5.65 -8.02
C VAL A 34 -3.66 -6.02 -9.42
N GLY A 35 -4.55 -7.01 -9.54
CA GLY A 35 -5.14 -7.43 -10.80
C GLY A 35 -5.80 -6.26 -11.51
N PHE A 36 -6.67 -5.53 -10.83
CA PHE A 36 -7.33 -4.35 -11.37
C PHE A 36 -6.32 -3.29 -11.86
N MET A 37 -5.29 -2.98 -11.08
CA MET A 37 -4.28 -1.98 -11.46
C MET A 37 -3.45 -2.42 -12.66
N LEU A 38 -3.06 -3.69 -12.74
CA LEU A 38 -2.37 -4.25 -13.90
C LEU A 38 -3.25 -4.19 -15.15
N LEU A 39 -4.54 -4.54 -15.04
CA LEU A 39 -5.49 -4.47 -16.14
C LEU A 39 -5.79 -3.03 -16.58
N LYS A 40 -5.79 -2.07 -15.66
CA LYS A 40 -5.94 -0.64 -15.99
C LYS A 40 -4.74 -0.10 -16.79
N GLY A 41 -3.56 -0.71 -16.65
CA GLY A 41 -2.33 -0.30 -17.34
C GLY A 41 -2.49 -0.18 -18.87
N PRO A 42 -1.79 0.77 -19.52
CA PRO A 42 -1.83 0.94 -20.98
C PRO A 42 -1.17 -0.22 -21.75
N GLN A 43 -0.39 -1.06 -21.07
CA GLN A 43 0.38 -2.13 -21.70
C GLN A 43 -0.49 -3.31 -22.18
N VAL A 44 -1.68 -3.49 -21.59
CA VAL A 44 -2.58 -4.61 -21.93
C VAL A 44 -3.62 -4.16 -22.96
N PRO A 45 -3.75 -4.81 -24.13
CA PRO A 45 -4.77 -4.45 -25.11
C PRO A 45 -6.19 -4.68 -24.56
N ARG A 46 -7.16 -3.84 -24.93
CA ARG A 46 -8.55 -3.88 -24.41
C ARG A 46 -9.19 -5.28 -24.45
N ARG A 47 -8.99 -6.03 -25.54
CA ARG A 47 -9.50 -7.41 -25.69
C ARG A 47 -8.97 -8.37 -24.63
N TRP A 48 -7.68 -8.25 -24.28
CA TRP A 48 -7.05 -9.08 -23.26
C TRP A 48 -7.50 -8.68 -21.86
N LYS A 49 -7.79 -7.40 -21.61
CA LYS A 49 -8.33 -6.93 -20.31
C LYS A 49 -9.66 -7.60 -19.97
N ILE A 50 -10.56 -7.70 -20.95
CA ILE A 50 -11.86 -8.35 -20.78
C ILE A 50 -11.65 -9.85 -20.57
N GLY A 51 -10.85 -10.49 -21.42
CA GLY A 51 -10.53 -11.92 -21.31
C GLY A 51 -9.89 -12.31 -19.98
N SER A 52 -8.93 -11.52 -19.49
CA SER A 52 -8.29 -11.75 -18.18
C SER A 52 -9.24 -11.51 -17.01
N GLY A 53 -10.22 -10.62 -17.15
CA GLY A 53 -11.26 -10.41 -16.14
C GLY A 53 -12.14 -11.65 -15.99
N PHE A 54 -12.66 -12.17 -17.11
CA PHE A 54 -13.43 -13.41 -17.11
C PHE A 54 -12.60 -14.61 -16.64
N PHE A 55 -11.35 -14.72 -17.10
CA PHE A 55 -10.44 -15.78 -16.68
C PHE A 55 -10.13 -15.72 -15.18
N GLY A 56 -9.90 -14.52 -14.64
CA GLY A 56 -9.70 -14.32 -13.20
C GLY A 56 -10.92 -14.73 -12.38
N ILE A 57 -12.13 -14.38 -12.83
CA ILE A 57 -13.39 -14.82 -12.20
C ILE A 57 -13.54 -16.34 -12.27
N ALA A 58 -13.28 -16.95 -13.43
CA ALA A 58 -13.37 -18.40 -13.60
C ALA A 58 -12.38 -19.15 -12.68
N ILE A 59 -11.12 -18.69 -12.60
CA ILE A 59 -10.13 -19.21 -11.66
C ILE A 59 -10.61 -19.05 -10.23
N PHE A 60 -11.16 -17.89 -9.87
CA PHE A 60 -11.67 -17.66 -8.53
C PHE A 60 -12.79 -18.64 -8.17
N VAL A 61 -13.77 -18.82 -9.06
CA VAL A 61 -14.88 -19.77 -8.86
C VAL A 61 -14.35 -21.20 -8.73
N LEU A 62 -13.41 -21.61 -9.58
CA LEU A 62 -12.79 -22.94 -9.50
C LEU A 62 -12.02 -23.12 -8.20
N ALA A 63 -11.16 -22.17 -7.82
CA ALA A 63 -10.39 -22.22 -6.59
C ALA A 63 -11.32 -22.24 -5.36
N PHE A 64 -12.38 -21.44 -5.38
CA PHE A 64 -13.35 -21.37 -4.29
C PHE A 64 -14.09 -22.70 -4.07
N ASN A 65 -14.54 -23.33 -5.15
CA ASN A 65 -15.30 -24.58 -5.07
C ASN A 65 -14.41 -25.82 -4.84
N PHE A 66 -13.21 -25.86 -5.45
CA PHE A 66 -12.41 -27.09 -5.50
C PHE A 66 -11.10 -27.04 -4.71
N ALA A 67 -10.50 -25.86 -4.47
CA ALA A 67 -9.22 -25.73 -3.80
C ALA A 67 -9.33 -25.29 -2.33
N LEU A 68 -10.37 -24.52 -1.98
CA LEU A 68 -10.60 -24.10 -0.60
C LEU A 68 -11.27 -25.23 0.20
N THR A 69 -10.86 -25.38 1.45
CA THR A 69 -11.56 -26.22 2.44
C THR A 69 -12.84 -25.51 2.90
N GLU A 70 -13.78 -26.26 3.49
CA GLU A 70 -15.05 -25.69 3.98
C GLU A 70 -14.82 -24.53 4.96
N ASN A 71 -13.90 -24.69 5.91
CA ASN A 71 -13.51 -23.65 6.86
C ASN A 71 -13.02 -22.35 6.18
N HIS A 72 -12.32 -22.45 5.04
CA HIS A 72 -11.86 -21.27 4.30
C HIS A 72 -12.99 -20.62 3.50
N ARG A 73 -13.91 -21.42 2.93
CA ARG A 73 -15.12 -20.91 2.27
C ARG A 73 -16.00 -20.17 3.25
N GLU A 74 -16.28 -20.73 4.42
CA GLU A 74 -17.08 -20.07 5.46
C GLU A 74 -16.48 -18.71 5.89
N ARG A 75 -15.14 -18.62 6.03
CA ARG A 75 -14.46 -17.35 6.34
C ARG A 75 -14.63 -16.28 5.26
N LEU A 76 -14.75 -16.70 4.00
CA LEU A 76 -14.99 -15.83 2.85
C LEU A 76 -16.49 -15.53 2.65
N LEU A 77 -17.40 -16.44 2.98
CA LEU A 77 -18.85 -16.23 2.85
C LEU A 77 -19.40 -15.36 3.99
N ASN A 78 -18.82 -15.45 5.18
CA ASN A 78 -19.07 -14.56 6.31
C ASN A 78 -18.38 -13.19 6.13
N LEU A 79 -18.51 -12.60 4.95
CA LEU A 79 -18.02 -11.26 4.58
C LEU A 79 -18.90 -10.14 5.14
N ASN A 80 -20.06 -10.45 5.72
CA ASN A 80 -20.97 -9.47 6.28
C ASN A 80 -20.59 -9.15 7.74
N PRO A 81 -19.98 -7.98 8.04
CA PRO A 81 -19.66 -7.58 9.41
C PRO A 81 -20.91 -7.24 10.25
N PHE A 82 -22.09 -7.23 9.63
CA PHE A 82 -23.38 -6.95 10.25
C PHE A 82 -24.32 -8.16 10.26
N ALA A 83 -23.85 -9.34 9.83
CA ALA A 83 -24.67 -10.55 9.97
C ALA A 83 -24.88 -10.78 11.48
N PRO A 84 -26.14 -10.87 11.97
CA PRO A 84 -26.37 -11.25 13.35
C PRO A 84 -25.67 -12.59 13.57
N ALA A 85 -24.97 -12.72 14.69
CA ALA A 85 -24.29 -13.95 15.08
C ALA A 85 -25.32 -15.07 15.19
N ALA A 86 -25.64 -15.70 14.05
CA ALA A 86 -26.48 -16.86 14.00
C ALA A 86 -25.65 -17.98 14.63
N SER A 87 -26.12 -18.39 15.80
CA SER A 87 -25.72 -19.59 16.51
C SER A 87 -25.86 -20.79 15.58
N THR A 88 -24.78 -21.21 14.95
CA THR A 88 -24.72 -22.51 14.28
C THR A 88 -23.45 -23.21 14.72
N ASP A 89 -23.66 -24.42 15.24
CA ASP A 89 -22.65 -25.32 15.79
C ASP A 89 -21.46 -25.52 14.85
N GLY A 90 -20.23 -25.48 15.41
CA GLY A 90 -19.02 -25.87 14.70
C GLY A 90 -17.88 -24.85 14.82
N SER A 91 -16.82 -25.26 15.49
CA SER A 91 -15.60 -24.53 15.87
C SER A 91 -14.93 -23.58 14.86
N ALA A 92 -15.23 -23.64 13.55
CA ALA A 92 -14.63 -22.79 12.52
C ALA A 92 -15.29 -21.41 12.38
N SER A 93 -16.62 -21.32 12.54
CA SER A 93 -17.36 -20.05 12.50
C SER A 93 -17.06 -19.16 13.71
N ALA A 94 -16.70 -19.77 14.85
CA ALA A 94 -16.28 -19.06 16.06
C ALA A 94 -14.96 -18.29 15.87
N GLU A 95 -14.00 -18.80 15.10
CA GLU A 95 -12.69 -18.19 14.96
C GLU A 95 -12.66 -17.02 13.95
N GLY A 96 -13.38 -17.14 12.83
CA GLY A 96 -13.58 -16.03 11.89
C GLY A 96 -14.37 -14.87 12.50
N SER A 97 -15.38 -15.20 13.32
CA SER A 97 -16.13 -14.22 14.12
C SER A 97 -15.23 -13.56 15.18
N ARG A 98 -14.41 -14.35 15.91
CA ARG A 98 -13.46 -13.83 16.92
C ARG A 98 -12.44 -12.85 16.34
N SER A 99 -11.88 -13.12 15.16
CA SER A 99 -10.93 -12.18 14.51
C SER A 99 -11.59 -10.87 14.10
N THR A 100 -12.81 -10.93 13.59
CA THR A 100 -13.60 -9.74 13.22
C THR A 100 -14.00 -8.94 14.46
N GLN A 101 -14.49 -9.64 15.49
CA GLN A 101 -14.88 -9.05 16.76
C GLN A 101 -13.71 -8.35 17.45
N VAL A 102 -12.52 -8.98 17.49
CA VAL A 102 -11.31 -8.36 18.05
C VAL A 102 -10.95 -7.07 17.29
N ARG A 103 -11.08 -7.03 15.97
CA ARG A 103 -10.81 -5.81 15.19
C ARG A 103 -11.85 -4.73 15.47
N THR A 104 -13.13 -5.09 15.57
CA THR A 104 -14.18 -4.10 15.88
C THR A 104 -14.02 -3.55 17.29
N THR A 105 -13.61 -4.36 18.26
CA THR A 105 -13.36 -3.89 19.63
C THR A 105 -12.14 -2.99 19.68
N THR A 106 -11.00 -3.37 19.10
CA THR A 106 -9.80 -2.53 19.13
C THR A 106 -9.97 -1.23 18.35
N LEU A 107 -10.79 -1.24 17.29
CA LEU A 107 -11.17 -0.03 16.58
C LEU A 107 -12.03 0.89 17.45
N ALA A 108 -13.02 0.35 18.16
CA ALA A 108 -13.88 1.11 19.07
C ALA A 108 -13.09 1.71 20.26
N GLU A 109 -12.19 0.92 20.85
CA GLU A 109 -11.24 1.36 21.89
C GLU A 109 -10.40 2.54 21.37
N ALA A 110 -9.82 2.41 20.18
CA ALA A 110 -9.02 3.49 19.60
C ALA A 110 -9.84 4.74 19.28
N THR A 111 -11.09 4.60 18.82
CA THR A 111 -11.96 5.77 18.60
C THR A 111 -12.32 6.47 19.91
N THR A 112 -12.45 5.73 21.02
CA THR A 112 -12.67 6.31 22.35
C THR A 112 -11.47 7.17 22.74
N ILE A 113 -10.26 6.65 22.60
CA ILE A 113 -9.01 7.39 22.84
C ILE A 113 -8.93 8.65 21.96
N ILE A 114 -9.27 8.56 20.67
CA ILE A 114 -9.28 9.72 19.76
C ILE A 114 -10.27 10.78 20.24
N SER A 115 -11.46 10.39 20.71
CA SER A 115 -12.46 11.35 21.19
C SER A 115 -12.03 12.07 22.47
N GLU A 116 -11.25 11.42 23.33
CA GLU A 116 -10.69 12.04 24.54
C GLU A 116 -9.49 12.95 24.24
N TYR A 117 -8.64 12.58 23.27
CA TYR A 117 -7.40 13.29 22.93
C TYR A 117 -7.30 13.69 21.44
N PRO A 118 -8.23 14.50 20.90
CA PRO A 118 -8.39 14.66 19.45
C PRO A 118 -7.25 15.43 18.76
N ILE A 119 -6.59 16.35 19.46
CA ILE A 119 -5.61 17.26 18.83
C ILE A 119 -4.22 16.63 18.77
N THR A 120 -3.72 16.17 19.92
CA THR A 120 -2.35 15.67 20.08
C THR A 120 -2.26 14.17 20.29
N GLY A 121 -3.40 13.48 20.47
CA GLY A 121 -3.43 12.07 20.85
C GLY A 121 -2.81 11.86 22.23
N VAL A 122 -2.47 10.59 22.51
CA VAL A 122 -1.88 10.16 23.79
C VAL A 122 -0.35 10.15 23.82
N GLY A 123 0.28 10.64 22.74
CA GLY A 123 1.72 10.58 22.51
C GLY A 123 2.13 9.39 21.65
N LEU A 124 3.19 9.59 20.85
CA LEU A 124 3.74 8.56 19.97
C LEU A 124 4.21 7.35 20.79
N ALA A 125 3.90 6.15 20.30
CA ALA A 125 4.17 4.86 20.95
C ALA A 125 3.47 4.63 22.30
N ASN A 126 2.55 5.50 22.72
CA ASN A 126 1.81 5.33 23.99
C ASN A 126 0.47 4.61 23.85
N PHE A 127 -0.03 4.38 22.62
CA PHE A 127 -1.36 3.82 22.41
C PHE A 127 -1.60 2.54 23.20
N ARG A 128 -0.67 1.58 23.13
CA ARG A 128 -0.82 0.28 23.80
C ARG A 128 -0.90 0.39 25.31
N TRP A 129 -0.18 1.34 25.90
CA TRP A 129 -0.19 1.58 27.34
C TRP A 129 -1.49 2.22 27.79
N VAL A 130 -1.95 3.25 27.07
CA VAL A 130 -3.23 3.90 27.38
C VAL A 130 -4.39 2.94 27.16
N ASN A 131 -4.39 2.17 26.07
CA ASN A 131 -5.42 1.16 25.81
C ASN A 131 -5.44 0.07 26.91
N ALA A 132 -4.28 -0.30 27.44
CA ALA A 132 -4.21 -1.26 28.55
C ALA A 132 -4.81 -0.70 29.84
N ILE A 133 -4.60 0.60 30.14
CA ILE A 133 -5.14 1.25 31.32
C ILE A 133 -6.66 1.45 31.19
N MET A 134 -7.13 1.90 30.03
CA MET A 134 -8.55 2.23 29.81
C MET A 134 -9.43 1.01 29.54
N HIS A 135 -8.89 0.00 28.84
CA HIS A 135 -9.67 -1.11 28.29
C HIS A 135 -9.08 -2.49 28.60
N GLY A 136 -7.95 -2.58 29.32
CA GLY A 136 -7.32 -3.85 29.66
C GLY A 136 -6.69 -4.58 28.47
N SER A 137 -6.44 -3.88 27.35
CA SER A 137 -5.97 -4.46 26.08
C SER A 137 -4.70 -3.77 25.58
N TYR A 138 -3.68 -4.57 25.24
CA TYR A 138 -2.45 -4.07 24.57
C TYR A 138 -2.51 -4.18 23.05
N LYS A 139 -3.66 -4.59 22.49
CA LYS A 139 -3.79 -4.88 21.07
C LYS A 139 -3.89 -3.58 20.27
N PRO A 140 -3.20 -3.47 19.12
CA PRO A 140 -3.35 -2.33 18.23
C PRO A 140 -4.72 -2.36 17.50
N PRO A 141 -5.16 -1.21 16.94
CA PRO A 141 -6.43 -1.13 16.23
C PRO A 141 -6.42 -1.82 14.86
N HIS A 142 -5.26 -2.30 14.37
CA HIS A 142 -5.11 -2.93 13.05
C HIS A 142 -5.57 -2.03 11.90
N ASN A 143 -5.32 -0.73 12.05
CA ASN A 143 -5.63 0.32 11.09
C ASN A 143 -4.67 1.48 11.34
N SER A 144 -3.75 1.71 10.41
CA SER A 144 -2.69 2.72 10.56
C SER A 144 -3.23 4.14 10.65
N TYR A 145 -4.35 4.44 9.98
CA TYR A 145 -4.98 5.77 10.04
C TYR A 145 -5.52 6.04 11.44
N ILE A 146 -6.25 5.08 12.00
CA ILE A 146 -6.83 5.21 13.34
C ILE A 146 -5.74 5.19 14.40
N TRP A 147 -4.74 4.32 14.27
CA TRP A 147 -3.61 4.29 15.20
C TRP A 147 -2.89 5.65 15.23
N SER A 148 -2.65 6.25 14.06
CA SER A 148 -2.00 7.56 14.00
C SER A 148 -2.77 8.68 14.69
N LEU A 149 -4.09 8.68 14.54
CA LEU A 149 -4.97 9.64 15.18
C LEU A 149 -5.00 9.41 16.69
N ALA A 150 -5.00 8.16 17.15
CA ALA A 150 -5.01 7.87 18.58
C ALA A 150 -3.70 8.30 19.26
N GLU A 151 -2.54 8.08 18.61
CA GLU A 151 -1.25 8.46 19.20
C GLU A 151 -0.91 9.93 19.09
N GLY A 152 -1.12 10.55 17.93
CA GLY A 152 -0.69 11.93 17.68
C GLY A 152 -1.80 12.88 17.30
N GLY A 153 -3.07 12.47 17.45
CA GLY A 153 -4.24 13.27 17.15
C GLY A 153 -4.36 13.62 15.67
N ILE A 154 -5.20 14.61 15.40
CA ILE A 154 -5.38 15.14 14.04
C ILE A 154 -4.05 15.64 13.43
N ILE A 155 -3.12 16.11 14.26
CA ILE A 155 -1.81 16.59 13.80
C ILE A 155 -1.02 15.45 13.14
N ALA A 156 -0.82 14.32 13.85
CA ALA A 156 -0.10 13.19 13.28
C ALA A 156 -0.86 12.54 12.11
N GLY A 157 -2.20 12.44 12.19
CA GLY A 157 -3.02 11.94 11.10
C GLY A 157 -2.84 12.75 9.80
N LEU A 158 -2.82 14.08 9.90
CA LEU A 158 -2.56 14.95 8.74
C LEU A 158 -1.12 14.84 8.24
N LEU A 159 -0.13 14.76 9.13
CA LEU A 159 1.27 14.56 8.74
C LEU A 159 1.47 13.24 7.97
N TYR A 160 0.81 12.17 8.40
CA TYR A 160 0.81 10.88 7.70
C TYR A 160 0.23 10.96 6.30
N LEU A 161 -0.98 11.52 6.18
CA LEU A 161 -1.66 11.64 4.90
C LEU A 161 -0.88 12.57 3.96
N SER A 162 -0.31 13.65 4.49
CA SER A 162 0.53 14.57 3.70
C SER A 162 1.82 13.94 3.22
N LEU A 163 2.46 13.06 4.01
CA LEU A 163 3.62 12.27 3.57
C LEU A 163 3.29 11.45 2.33
N PHE A 164 2.19 10.69 2.34
CA PHE A 164 1.81 9.89 1.17
C PHE A 164 1.29 10.73 0.01
N ALA A 165 0.62 11.84 0.27
CA ALA A 165 0.24 12.77 -0.78
C ALA A 165 1.49 13.32 -1.50
N ALA A 166 2.49 13.77 -0.74
CA ALA A 166 3.76 14.26 -1.27
C ALA A 166 4.51 13.16 -2.04
N LEU A 167 4.54 11.94 -1.50
CA LEU A 167 5.16 10.79 -2.15
C LEU A 167 4.42 10.40 -3.45
N TYR A 168 3.08 10.39 -3.43
CA TYR A 168 2.26 10.12 -4.60
C TYR A 168 2.51 11.15 -5.70
N THR A 169 2.46 12.44 -5.37
CA THR A 169 2.75 13.53 -6.31
C THR A 169 4.15 13.40 -6.89
N ARG A 170 5.15 13.07 -6.06
CA ARG A 170 6.53 12.83 -6.52
C ARG A 170 6.59 11.67 -7.51
N ILE A 171 5.97 10.53 -7.20
CA ILE A 171 5.92 9.37 -8.09
C ILE A 171 5.21 9.70 -9.41
N GLN A 172 4.08 10.42 -9.38
CA GLN A 172 3.38 10.82 -10.62
C GLN A 172 4.28 11.67 -11.54
N LYS A 173 5.12 12.54 -10.98
CA LYS A 173 6.09 13.33 -11.73
C LYS A 173 7.22 12.48 -12.33
N LEU A 174 7.57 11.36 -11.70
CA LEU A 174 8.62 10.45 -12.19
C LEU A 174 8.16 9.57 -13.35
N ARG A 175 6.91 9.11 -13.32
CA ARG A 175 6.36 8.20 -14.33
C ARG A 175 6.61 8.63 -15.79
N PRO A 176 6.29 9.87 -16.22
CA PRO A 176 6.56 10.29 -17.58
C PRO A 176 8.05 10.39 -17.90
N LYS A 177 8.89 10.76 -16.91
CA LYS A 177 10.35 10.90 -17.09
C LYS A 177 11.02 9.55 -17.33
N TYR A 178 10.55 8.49 -16.67
CA TYR A 178 11.13 7.16 -16.78
C TYR A 178 10.50 6.28 -17.85
N LYS A 179 9.38 6.67 -18.47
CA LYS A 179 8.63 5.81 -19.41
C LYS A 179 9.50 5.16 -20.51
N ASN A 180 10.49 5.89 -21.02
CA ASN A 180 11.41 5.44 -22.07
C ASN A 180 12.86 5.28 -21.56
N HIS A 181 13.05 5.24 -20.24
CA HIS A 181 14.38 5.11 -19.65
C HIS A 181 14.96 3.73 -19.95
N GLU A 182 16.23 3.66 -20.35
CA GLU A 182 16.85 2.42 -20.87
C GLU A 182 16.89 1.30 -19.83
N THR A 183 17.25 1.63 -18.58
CA THR A 183 17.45 0.65 -17.52
C THR A 183 16.22 0.41 -16.62
N LEU A 184 15.44 1.44 -16.29
CA LEU A 184 14.40 1.38 -15.26
C LEU A 184 13.01 1.87 -15.73
N PRO A 185 12.49 1.45 -16.90
CA PRO A 185 11.30 2.05 -17.49
C PRO A 185 9.99 1.81 -16.71
N TYR A 186 9.97 0.79 -15.84
CA TYR A 186 8.78 0.37 -15.08
C TYR A 186 8.86 0.66 -13.59
N LEU A 187 9.98 1.21 -13.10
CA LEU A 187 10.21 1.34 -11.67
C LEU A 187 9.23 2.36 -11.03
N PRO A 188 8.96 3.54 -11.61
CA PRO A 188 7.94 4.43 -11.04
C PRO A 188 6.52 3.87 -11.07
N GLU A 189 6.14 3.10 -12.10
CA GLU A 189 4.88 2.35 -12.14
C GLU A 189 4.77 1.35 -10.99
N PHE A 190 5.86 0.61 -10.72
CA PHE A 190 5.94 -0.30 -9.58
C PHE A 190 5.80 0.46 -8.25
N LEU A 191 6.51 1.58 -8.07
CA LEU A 191 6.39 2.39 -6.85
C LEU A 191 4.96 2.93 -6.66
N ASN A 192 4.30 3.34 -7.73
CA ASN A 192 2.91 3.78 -7.69
C ASN A 192 1.95 2.65 -7.27
N LEU A 193 2.10 1.46 -7.87
CA LEU A 193 1.35 0.28 -7.48
C LEU A 193 1.59 -0.04 -6.01
N TYR A 194 2.86 -0.06 -5.60
CA TYR A 194 3.24 -0.41 -4.25
C TYR A 194 2.74 0.59 -3.20
N LEU A 195 2.79 1.90 -3.49
CA LEU A 195 2.21 2.93 -2.64
C LEU A 195 0.69 2.77 -2.49
N ILE A 196 -0.04 2.50 -3.59
CA ILE A 196 -1.49 2.29 -3.53
C ILE A 196 -1.82 1.05 -2.70
N LEU A 197 -1.07 -0.04 -2.86
CA LEU A 197 -1.23 -1.23 -2.04
C LEU A 197 -0.95 -0.94 -0.56
N LEU A 198 0.13 -0.21 -0.27
CA LEU A 198 0.48 0.18 1.10
C LEU A 198 -0.64 0.99 1.75
N LEU A 199 -1.20 1.98 1.04
CA LEU A 199 -2.34 2.78 1.51
C LEU A 199 -3.60 1.94 1.71
N PHE A 200 -3.88 1.01 0.79
CA PHE A 200 -5.00 0.09 0.90
C PHE A 200 -4.87 -0.84 2.12
N PHE A 201 -3.71 -1.47 2.29
CA PHE A 201 -3.43 -2.34 3.42
C PHE A 201 -3.35 -1.61 4.76
N SER A 202 -3.02 -0.31 4.76
CA SER A 202 -3.06 0.54 5.95
C SER A 202 -4.45 0.64 6.60
N ILE A 203 -5.52 0.30 5.87
CA ILE A 203 -6.89 0.20 6.41
C ILE A 203 -7.04 -1.03 7.32
N PHE A 204 -6.27 -2.08 7.07
CA PHE A 204 -6.43 -3.41 7.68
C PHE A 204 -5.22 -3.85 8.53
N ALA A 205 -4.15 -3.05 8.54
CA ALA A 205 -2.89 -3.41 9.15
C ALA A 205 -2.15 -2.17 9.66
N ASP A 206 -1.17 -2.45 10.51
CA ASP A 206 -0.35 -1.48 11.21
C ASP A 206 0.95 -1.18 10.45
N VAL A 207 0.79 -0.69 9.22
CA VAL A 207 1.87 -0.51 8.25
C VAL A 207 2.66 0.80 8.47
N TRP A 208 2.18 1.70 9.33
CA TRP A 208 2.85 2.98 9.61
C TRP A 208 4.31 2.81 10.04
N LEU A 209 4.60 1.84 10.92
CA LEU A 209 5.93 1.62 11.50
C LEU A 209 6.83 0.72 10.66
N GLU A 210 6.31 0.24 9.53
CA GLU A 210 6.98 -0.77 8.72
C GLU A 210 8.06 -0.15 7.83
N VAL A 211 9.13 -0.94 7.62
CA VAL A 211 10.32 -0.51 6.86
C VAL A 211 10.01 -0.11 5.41
N HIS A 212 8.90 -0.61 4.88
CA HIS A 212 8.40 -0.39 3.52
C HIS A 212 8.24 1.09 3.16
N VAL A 213 7.81 1.92 4.12
CA VAL A 213 7.64 3.37 3.89
C VAL A 213 8.99 4.01 3.62
N TYR A 214 10.03 3.64 4.39
CA TYR A 214 11.38 4.18 4.20
C TYR A 214 11.96 3.79 2.84
N PHE A 215 11.76 2.55 2.39
CA PHE A 215 12.19 2.12 1.06
C PHE A 215 11.47 2.89 -0.06
N LEU A 216 10.15 3.04 0.03
CA LEU A 216 9.38 3.82 -0.94
C LEU A 216 9.87 5.27 -1.04
N VAL A 217 10.09 5.93 0.10
CA VAL A 217 10.60 7.30 0.16
C VAL A 217 12.01 7.37 -0.40
N ALA A 218 12.92 6.49 0.02
CA ALA A 218 14.30 6.47 -0.42
C ALA A 218 14.41 6.28 -1.94
N ILE A 219 13.74 5.28 -2.51
CA ILE A 219 13.77 5.02 -3.95
C ILE A 219 13.15 6.21 -4.72
N ALA A 220 12.01 6.75 -4.26
CA ALA A 220 11.40 7.90 -4.92
C ALA A 220 12.31 9.14 -4.91
N VAL A 221 13.05 9.38 -3.81
CA VAL A 221 14.03 10.46 -3.71
C VAL A 221 15.21 10.22 -4.66
N VAL A 222 15.79 9.02 -4.67
CA VAL A 222 16.91 8.65 -5.55
C VAL A 222 16.54 8.82 -7.02
N LEU A 223 15.38 8.31 -7.45
CA LEU A 223 14.91 8.46 -8.83
C LEU A 223 14.61 9.93 -9.18
N SER A 224 14.10 10.72 -8.24
CA SER A 224 13.92 12.15 -8.49
C SER A 224 15.24 12.85 -8.74
N ARG A 225 16.26 12.53 -7.94
CA ARG A 225 17.60 13.11 -8.06
C ARG A 225 18.30 12.67 -9.33
N TRP A 226 18.18 11.40 -9.69
CA TRP A 226 18.74 10.87 -10.93
C TRP A 226 18.08 11.54 -12.15
N ALA A 227 16.75 11.59 -12.22
CA ALA A 227 16.07 12.25 -13.34
C ALA A 227 16.40 13.76 -13.45
N GLU A 228 16.59 14.46 -12.34
CA GLU A 228 17.06 15.85 -12.33
C GLU A 228 18.51 15.97 -12.85
N ASP A 229 19.40 15.05 -12.47
CA ASP A 229 20.80 15.02 -12.91
C ASP A 229 20.93 14.76 -14.42
N GLU A 230 20.15 13.83 -14.96
CA GLU A 230 20.10 13.57 -16.41
C GLU A 230 19.60 14.78 -17.20
N GLU A 231 18.56 15.46 -16.70
CA GLU A 231 18.02 16.65 -17.34
C GLU A 231 19.03 17.80 -17.38
N LEU A 232 19.81 17.98 -16.29
CA LEU A 232 20.89 18.96 -16.23
C LEU A 232 22.01 18.64 -17.24
N ARG A 233 22.47 17.39 -17.26
CA ARG A 233 23.52 16.93 -18.20
C ARG A 233 23.07 17.08 -19.65
N GLY A 234 21.81 16.76 -19.95
CA GLY A 234 21.22 16.93 -21.28
C GLY A 234 21.18 18.39 -21.76
N ARG A 235 21.18 19.36 -20.84
CA ARG A 235 21.26 20.81 -21.13
C ARG A 235 22.69 21.35 -21.11
N GLY A 236 23.71 20.50 -20.99
CA GLY A 236 25.11 20.91 -20.85
C GLY A 236 25.43 21.61 -19.52
N LEU A 237 24.53 21.55 -18.54
CA LEU A 237 24.74 22.09 -17.21
C LEU A 237 25.50 21.08 -16.34
N PRO A 238 26.29 21.54 -15.35
CA PRO A 238 26.90 20.62 -14.39
C PRO A 238 25.81 19.82 -13.69
N GLY A 239 26.00 18.51 -13.64
CA GLY A 239 25.09 17.60 -12.96
C GLY A 239 24.89 17.96 -11.49
N GLN A 240 23.83 17.43 -10.88
CA GLN A 240 23.48 17.67 -9.49
C GLN A 240 24.55 17.23 -8.49
N ASN A 241 25.46 16.34 -8.89
CA ASN A 241 26.60 15.89 -8.10
C ASN A 241 27.92 16.57 -8.49
N ALA A 242 27.93 17.45 -9.48
CA ALA A 242 29.11 18.16 -9.95
C ALA A 242 29.17 19.60 -9.40
N GLY A 243 30.31 19.98 -8.83
CA GLY A 243 30.60 21.36 -8.41
C GLY A 243 30.13 21.76 -7.00
N THR A 244 30.28 23.04 -6.69
CA THR A 244 29.98 23.59 -5.36
C THR A 244 28.46 23.68 -5.09
N ALA A 245 28.04 23.78 -3.83
CA ALA A 245 26.62 23.95 -3.48
C ALA A 245 25.97 25.16 -4.17
N GLY A 246 26.73 26.24 -4.39
CA GLY A 246 26.29 27.42 -5.14
C GLY A 246 26.03 27.11 -6.62
N ALA A 247 26.95 26.41 -7.29
CA ALA A 247 26.80 25.98 -8.67
C ALA A 247 25.56 25.09 -8.86
N ARG A 248 25.31 24.17 -7.93
CA ARG A 248 24.12 23.30 -7.94
C ARG A 248 22.81 24.08 -7.81
N ARG A 249 22.76 25.08 -6.91
CA ARG A 249 21.59 25.97 -6.78
C ARG A 249 21.37 26.82 -8.03
N ALA A 250 22.45 27.31 -8.65
CA ALA A 250 22.37 28.10 -9.88
C ALA A 250 21.86 27.24 -11.07
N ALA A 251 22.39 26.03 -11.25
CA ALA A 251 21.96 25.09 -12.28
C ALA A 251 20.49 24.68 -12.11
N ALA A 252 20.06 24.38 -10.87
CA ALA A 252 18.65 24.10 -10.58
C ALA A 252 17.73 25.29 -10.91
N ARG A 253 18.13 26.53 -10.59
CA ARG A 253 17.38 27.74 -10.96
C ARG A 253 17.32 27.94 -12.47
N ALA A 254 18.41 27.64 -13.19
CA ALA A 254 18.45 27.72 -14.64
C ALA A 254 17.50 26.70 -15.30
N LEU A 255 17.27 25.53 -14.69
CA LEU A 255 16.33 24.52 -15.18
C LEU A 255 14.89 25.06 -15.27
N TYR A 256 14.49 25.87 -14.29
CA TYR A 256 13.14 26.43 -14.16
C TYR A 256 12.99 27.84 -14.77
N ARG A 257 14.06 28.40 -15.34
CA ARG A 257 13.97 29.69 -16.05
C ARG A 257 13.31 29.45 -17.41
N PRO A 258 12.28 30.21 -17.80
CA PRO A 258 11.69 30.09 -19.13
C PRO A 258 12.76 30.40 -20.19
N GLN A 259 12.86 29.55 -21.21
CA GLN A 259 13.74 29.79 -22.35
C GLN A 259 13.15 30.96 -23.16
N GLY A 260 13.80 32.13 -23.11
CA GLY A 260 13.43 33.28 -23.95
C GLY A 260 13.03 34.56 -23.22
N ALA A 261 13.43 34.76 -21.97
CA ALA A 261 13.40 36.08 -21.31
C ALA A 261 14.79 36.71 -21.29
#